data_AF-A0A388NY24-F1
#
_entry.id   AF-A0A388NY24-F1
#
_cell.length_a   1.000
_cell.length_b   1.000
_cell.length_c   1.000
_cell.angle_alpha   90.00
_cell.angle_beta   90.00
_cell.angle_gamma   90.00
#
_symmetry.space_group_name_H-M   'P 1'
#
loop_
_entity.id
_entity.type
_entity.pdbx_description
1 polymer ?
#
loop_
_entity_poly.entity_id
_entity_poly.type
_entity_poly.pdbx_seq_one_letter_code
_entity_poly.pdbx_strand_id
1 'polypeptide(L)' 'MISYAVRWHGERPALLWDVDGPTGVRVAASAVDESFSSTDIRGETLLSGFANVVVK' A
#
# COMPACT_ATOMS: atom_id res chain seq x y z
N MET A 1 11.32 -6.20 10.60
CA MET A 1 10.12 -5.54 11.16
C MET A 1 9.53 -4.65 10.09
N ILE A 2 8.20 -4.47 10.09
CA ILE A 2 7.53 -3.53 9.20
C ILE A 2 6.72 -2.55 10.04
N SER A 3 6.79 -1.27 9.69
CA SER A 3 5.88 -0.23 10.16
C SER A 3 5.14 0.33 8.95
N TYR A 4 3.86 0.65 9.11
CA TYR A 4 3.07 1.25 8.05
C TYR A 4 2.04 2.22 8.63
N ALA A 5 1.62 3.18 7.79
CA ALA A 5 0.53 4.09 8.09
C ALA A 5 -0.35 4.27 6.86
N VAL A 6 -1.64 4.49 7.10
CA VAL A 6 -2.61 4.83 6.07
C VAL A 6 -3.12 6.23 6.36
N ARG A 7 -2.93 7.14 5.40
CA ARG A 7 -3.49 8.49 5.44
C ARG A 7 -4.68 8.56 4.48
N TRP A 8 -5.86 8.82 5.01
CA TRP A 8 -7.08 8.92 4.21
C TRP A 8 -7.14 10.22 3.41
N HIS A 9 -7.39 10.10 2.11
CA HIS A 9 -7.68 11.19 1.17
C HIS A 9 -8.94 10.84 0.37
N GLY A 10 -10.08 10.77 1.05
CA GLY A 10 -11.33 10.28 0.45
C GLY A 10 -11.18 8.83 -0.02
N GLU A 11 -11.57 8.56 -1.27
CA GLU A 11 -11.56 7.21 -1.85
C GLU A 11 -10.16 6.65 -2.14
N ARG A 12 -9.12 7.50 -2.17
CA ARG A 12 -7.75 7.13 -2.53
C ARG A 12 -6.81 7.29 -1.35
N PRO A 13 -6.68 6.31 -0.44
CA PRO A 13 -5.75 6.41 0.68
C PRO A 13 -4.30 6.47 0.21
N ALA A 14 -3.47 7.16 0.97
CA ALA A 14 -2.02 7.09 0.83
C ALA A 14 -1.44 6.05 1.80
N LEU A 15 -0.61 5.15 1.28
CA LEU A 15 0.12 4.16 2.06
C LEU A 15 1.55 4.64 2.26
N LEU A 16 2.01 4.60 3.51
CA LEU A 16 3.41 4.86 3.89
C LEU A 16 3.96 3.61 4.57
N TRP A 17 5.23 3.29 4.31
CA TRP A 17 5.88 2.12 4.90
C TRP A 17 7.36 2.36 5.22
N ASP A 18 7.83 1.64 6.23
CA ASP A 18 9.24 1.50 6.58
C ASP A 18 9.53 0.04 6.97
N VAL A 19 10.49 -0.56 6.28
CA VAL A 19 10.94 -1.93 6.48
C VAL A 19 12.34 -1.89 7.07
N ASP A 20 12.46 -2.39 8.29
CA ASP A 20 13.74 -2.65 8.94
C ASP A 20 14.05 -4.15 8.83
N GLY A 21 14.88 -4.53 7.87
CA GLY A 21 15.16 -5.93 7.56
C GLY A 21 15.85 -6.15 6.22
N PRO A 22 15.87 -7.41 5.72
CA PRO A 22 16.55 -7.75 4.49
C PRO A 22 15.94 -7.03 3.27
N THR A 23 16.80 -6.70 2.30
CA THR A 23 16.40 -6.08 1.04
C THR A 23 15.54 -7.03 0.20
N GLY A 24 14.65 -6.48 -0.63
CA GLY A 24 13.83 -7.27 -1.55
C GLY A 24 12.50 -7.77 -0.95
N VAL A 25 12.15 -7.36 0.27
CA VAL A 25 10.78 -7.52 0.78
C VAL A 25 9.82 -6.77 -0.12
N ARG A 26 8.78 -7.45 -0.60
CA ARG A 26 7.74 -6.86 -1.43
C ARG A 26 6.62 -6.30 -0.55
N VAL A 27 6.37 -5.00 -0.68
CA VAL A 27 5.20 -4.32 -0.12
C VAL A 27 4.12 -4.27 -1.19
N ALA A 28 2.90 -4.71 -0.86
CA ALA A 28 1.75 -4.69 -1.74
C ALA A 28 0.49 -4.36 -0.95
N ALA A 29 -0.47 -3.71 -1.61
CA ALA A 29 -1.75 -3.33 -1.02
C ALA A 29 -2.91 -4.00 -1.77
N SER A 30 -2.75 -5.26 -2.17
CA SER A 30 -3.61 -5.93 -3.17
C SER A 30 -5.10 -5.97 -2.83
N ALA A 31 -5.48 -5.87 -1.55
CA ALA A 31 -6.90 -5.77 -1.15
C ALA A 31 -7.53 -4.41 -1.44
N VAL A 32 -6.71 -3.37 -1.65
CA VAL A 32 -7.13 -2.00 -1.95
C VAL A 32 -6.76 -1.65 -3.38
N ASP A 33 -5.53 -1.96 -3.80
CA ASP A 33 -4.99 -1.71 -5.13
C ASP A 33 -4.19 -2.92 -5.60
N GLU A 34 -4.78 -3.72 -6.48
CA GLU A 34 -4.15 -4.92 -7.05
C GLU A 34 -2.90 -4.61 -7.89
N SER A 35 -2.81 -3.39 -8.44
CA SER A 35 -1.70 -2.97 -9.29
C SER A 35 -0.48 -2.48 -8.50
N PHE A 36 -0.68 -2.09 -7.24
CA PHE A 36 0.41 -1.56 -6.43
C PHE A 36 1.32 -2.65 -5.86
N SER A 37 2.62 -2.52 -6.13
CA SER A 37 3.67 -3.11 -5.30
C SER A 37 4.98 -2.35 -5.41
N SER A 38 5.82 -2.44 -4.37
CA SER A 38 7.18 -1.91 -4.34
C SER A 38 8.11 -2.88 -3.59
N THR A 39 9.41 -2.80 -3.87
CA THR A 39 10.49 -3.46 -3.10
C THR A 39 11.34 -2.47 -2.32
N ASP A 40 10.97 -1.19 -2.32
CA ASP A 40 11.69 -0.14 -1.62
C ASP A 40 11.52 -0.33 -0.11
N ILE A 41 12.60 -0.17 0.65
CA ILE A 41 12.59 -0.30 2.11
C ILE A 41 11.76 0.79 2.78
N ARG A 42 11.56 1.93 2.12
CA ARG A 42 10.73 3.06 2.57
C ARG A 42 10.02 3.66 1.39
N GLY A 43 8.81 4.15 1.59
CA GLY A 43 8.11 4.90 0.56
C GLY A 43 6.76 5.41 0.98
N GLU A 44 6.19 6.22 0.09
CA GLU A 44 4.81 6.63 0.12
C GLU A 44 4.19 6.51 -1.27
N THR A 45 2.93 6.13 -1.33
CA THR A 45 2.17 6.11 -2.58
C THR A 45 0.72 6.47 -2.34
N LEU A 46 0.06 7.03 -3.36
CA LEU A 46 -1.39 7.15 -3.40
C LEU A 46 -1.96 5.90 -4.07
N LEU A 47 -2.81 5.16 -3.38
CA LEU A 47 -3.47 3.99 -3.95
C LEU A 47 -4.60 4.42 -4.88
N SER A 48 -4.91 3.61 -5.89
CA SER A 48 -6.00 3.88 -6.85
C SER A 48 -7.38 3.98 -6.20
N GLY A 49 -7.50 3.51 -4.95
CA GLY A 49 -8.72 3.54 -4.14
C GLY A 49 -9.39 2.18 -4.08
N PHE A 50 -10.47 2.05 -3.32
CA PHE A 50 -11.19 0.78 -3.29
C PHE A 50 -11.73 0.50 -4.70
N ALA A 51 -11.34 -0.63 -5.31
CA ALA A 51 -12.14 -1.20 -6.38
C ALA A 51 -13.56 -1.30 -5.82
N ASN A 52 -14.55 -0.66 -6.44
CA ASN A 52 -15.95 -0.86 -6.09
C ASN A 52 -16.25 -2.35 -6.25
N VAL A 53 -16.12 -3.11 -5.18
CA VAL A 53 -16.52 -4.51 -5.14
C VAL A 53 -18.04 -4.45 -5.24
N VAL A 54 -18.55 -4.60 -6.46
CA VAL A 54 -19.97 -4.84 -6.68
C VAL A 54 -20.27 -6.15 -5.96
N VAL A 55 -20.84 -6.04 -4.76
CA VAL A 55 -21.41 -7.19 -4.05
C VAL A 55 -22.55 -7.67 -4.95
N LYS A 56 -22.36 -8.82 -5.60
CA LYS A 56 -23.43 -9.52 -6.31
C LYS A 56 -24.40 -10.16 -5.33
#